data_AF-A0A8X6G2Z9-F1
#
_entry.id   AF-A0A8X6G2Z9-F1
#
_cell.length_a   1.000
_cell.length_b   1.000
_cell.length_c   1.000
_cell.angle_alpha   90.00
_cell.angle_beta   90.00
_cell.angle_gamma   90.00
#
_symmetry.space_group_name_H-M   'P 1'
#
loop_
_entity.id
_entity.type
_entity.pdbx_description
1 polymer ?
#
loop_
_entity_poly.entity_id
_entity_poly.type
_entity_poly.pdbx_seq_one_letter_code
_entity_poly.pdbx_strand_id
1 'polypeptide(L)'
;EYRAHARPGIGVSSLPNGRDFYQHELSYHLSDSSATAEQIHRMGLEEVERISKEMDEVIKSLNLSMTHQEFSNMIRNDESQFFKTEEEALETYREVLEKDIYPKLPLLFKKIPEKKLTVEKMPKEMATGPQAYYMMPSADNSTPGTFVLDTSSLHNIPKYDVVTLAMHEGVPGHHFQYAYVMEQDGIPDFKKYGVHTTAFIEGWALYAEYLGYELELFDNPYMR
;
A
#
# COMPACT_ATOMS: atom_id res chain seq x y z
N GLU A 1 16.76 -28.12 -18.87
CA GLU A 1 15.65 -28.59 -19.75
C GLU A 1 14.69 -27.46 -20.14
N TYR A 2 14.02 -26.78 -19.18
CA TYR A 2 13.05 -25.72 -19.50
C TYR A 2 13.65 -24.41 -20.04
N ARG A 3 14.84 -24.00 -19.59
CA ARG A 3 15.46 -22.72 -20.01
C ARG A 3 15.66 -22.58 -21.52
N ALA A 4 16.02 -23.67 -22.20
CA ALA A 4 16.25 -23.66 -23.65
C ALA A 4 14.95 -23.47 -24.46
N HIS A 5 13.80 -23.69 -23.84
CA HIS A 5 12.47 -23.54 -24.43
C HIS A 5 11.74 -22.28 -23.91
N ALA A 6 12.43 -21.43 -23.14
CA ALA A 6 11.87 -20.18 -22.68
C ALA A 6 11.68 -19.22 -23.87
N ARG A 7 10.51 -18.59 -23.89
CA ARG A 7 10.19 -17.54 -24.87
C ARG A 7 11.13 -16.35 -24.72
N PRO A 8 11.47 -15.65 -25.82
CA PRO A 8 12.33 -14.46 -25.77
C PRO A 8 11.60 -13.22 -25.25
N GLY A 9 10.27 -13.16 -25.36
CA GLY A 9 9.45 -12.03 -24.92
C GLY A 9 9.08 -12.12 -23.44
N ILE A 10 9.18 -10.99 -22.73
CA ILE A 10 8.86 -10.90 -21.30
C ILE A 10 7.35 -10.80 -21.03
N GLY A 11 6.60 -10.18 -21.94
CA GLY A 11 5.16 -9.92 -21.77
C GLY A 11 4.30 -11.14 -22.07
N VAL A 12 3.18 -11.28 -21.34
CA VAL A 12 2.21 -12.38 -21.56
C VAL A 12 1.65 -12.40 -22.97
N SER A 13 1.61 -11.25 -23.65
CA SER A 13 1.25 -11.09 -25.06
C SER A 13 2.10 -11.90 -26.04
N SER A 14 3.27 -12.39 -25.64
CA SER A 14 4.11 -13.29 -26.45
C SER A 14 3.68 -14.77 -26.37
N LEU A 15 2.67 -15.12 -25.55
CA LEU A 15 2.04 -16.45 -25.58
C LEU A 15 1.02 -16.56 -26.74
N PRO A 16 0.71 -17.79 -27.19
CA PRO A 16 -0.52 -18.04 -27.93
C PRO A 16 -1.72 -17.48 -27.18
N ASN A 17 -2.55 -16.66 -27.84
CA ASN A 17 -3.68 -15.93 -27.26
C ASN A 17 -3.34 -15.00 -26.07
N GLY A 18 -2.07 -14.58 -25.95
CA GLY A 18 -1.60 -13.81 -24.81
C GLY A 18 -2.27 -12.45 -24.62
N ARG A 19 -2.76 -11.83 -25.69
CA ARG A 19 -3.52 -10.56 -25.62
C ARG A 19 -4.92 -10.78 -25.03
N ASP A 20 -5.62 -11.81 -25.47
CA ASP A 20 -6.94 -12.16 -24.94
C ASP A 20 -6.84 -12.58 -23.48
N PHE A 21 -5.78 -13.33 -23.14
CA PHE A 21 -5.45 -13.65 -21.75
C PHE A 21 -5.21 -12.39 -20.92
N TYR A 22 -4.40 -11.45 -21.41
CA TYR A 22 -4.17 -10.19 -20.70
C TYR A 22 -5.46 -9.38 -20.50
N GLN A 23 -6.32 -9.31 -21.52
CA GLN A 23 -7.62 -8.63 -21.42
C GLN A 23 -8.55 -9.31 -20.40
N HIS A 24 -8.52 -10.64 -20.31
CA HIS A 24 -9.24 -11.39 -19.29
C HIS A 24 -8.73 -11.06 -17.88
N GLU A 25 -7.41 -11.08 -17.66
CA GLU A 25 -6.79 -10.73 -16.39
C GLU A 25 -7.11 -9.29 -15.97
N LEU A 26 -7.08 -8.33 -16.91
CA LEU A 26 -7.51 -6.95 -16.65
C LEU A 26 -8.96 -6.91 -16.17
N SER A 27 -9.86 -7.58 -16.88
CA SER A 27 -11.29 -7.61 -16.52
C SER A 27 -11.52 -8.23 -15.16
N TYR A 28 -10.78 -9.30 -14.83
CA TYR A 28 -10.86 -9.99 -13.56
C TYR A 28 -10.35 -9.12 -12.40
N HIS A 29 -9.12 -8.60 -12.51
CA HIS A 29 -8.50 -7.83 -11.43
C HIS A 29 -9.13 -6.45 -11.24
N LEU A 30 -9.58 -5.81 -12.31
CA LEU A 30 -10.27 -4.51 -12.25
C LEU A 30 -11.77 -4.63 -11.95
N SER A 31 -12.34 -5.82 -12.12
CA SER A 31 -13.80 -6.02 -12.11
C SER A 31 -14.55 -5.10 -13.09
N ASP A 32 -13.90 -4.77 -14.20
CA ASP A 32 -14.45 -3.97 -15.29
C ASP A 32 -14.11 -4.63 -16.63
N SER A 33 -15.10 -5.29 -17.24
CA SER A 33 -14.94 -5.94 -18.54
C SER A 33 -14.84 -4.96 -19.72
N SER A 34 -15.10 -3.67 -19.50
CA SER A 34 -15.02 -2.63 -20.54
C SER A 34 -13.65 -1.95 -20.61
N ALA A 35 -12.84 -2.08 -19.55
CA ALA A 35 -11.52 -1.46 -19.48
C ALA A 35 -10.54 -2.10 -20.47
N THR A 36 -9.91 -1.29 -21.33
CA THR A 36 -8.87 -1.78 -22.26
C THR A 36 -7.46 -1.45 -21.75
N ALA A 37 -6.48 -2.26 -22.17
CA ALA A 37 -5.08 -2.03 -21.85
C ALA A 37 -4.60 -0.63 -22.27
N GLU A 38 -5.04 -0.13 -23.43
CA GLU A 38 -4.66 1.19 -23.94
C GLU A 38 -5.27 2.32 -23.10
N GLN A 39 -6.51 2.17 -22.65
CA GLN A 39 -7.16 3.16 -21.78
C GLN A 39 -6.44 3.26 -20.43
N ILE A 40 -6.15 2.11 -19.82
CA ILE A 40 -5.44 2.03 -18.54
C ILE A 40 -4.02 2.59 -18.68
N HIS A 41 -3.31 2.24 -19.77
CA HIS A 41 -1.97 2.76 -20.00
C HIS A 41 -1.96 4.29 -20.15
N ARG A 42 -2.90 4.84 -20.93
CA ARG A 42 -3.02 6.29 -21.09
C ARG A 42 -3.35 6.98 -19.76
N MET A 43 -4.29 6.44 -19.00
CA MET A 43 -4.62 6.96 -17.66
C MET A 43 -3.39 6.93 -16.75
N GLY A 44 -2.61 5.85 -16.75
CA GLY A 44 -1.37 5.76 -15.99
C GLY A 44 -0.35 6.83 -16.38
N LEU A 45 -0.20 7.13 -17.67
CA LEU A 45 0.68 8.23 -18.13
C LEU A 45 0.19 9.60 -17.65
N GLU A 46 -1.13 9.84 -17.71
CA GLU A 46 -1.76 11.07 -17.21
C GLU A 46 -1.54 11.23 -15.70
N GLU A 47 -1.69 10.16 -14.91
CA GLU A 47 -1.47 10.18 -13.47
C GLU A 47 0.00 10.33 -13.09
N VAL A 48 0.93 9.72 -13.84
CA VAL A 48 2.38 9.96 -13.67
C VAL A 48 2.69 11.44 -13.86
N GLU A 49 2.17 12.07 -14.92
CA GLU A 49 2.39 13.49 -15.16
C GLU A 49 1.78 14.36 -14.06
N ARG A 50 0.56 14.03 -13.60
CA ARG A 50 -0.12 14.76 -12.51
C ARG A 50 0.67 14.69 -11.21
N ILE A 51 1.03 13.49 -10.75
CA ILE A 51 1.75 13.27 -9.49
C ILE A 51 3.16 13.88 -9.57
N SER A 52 3.84 13.80 -10.71
CA SER A 52 5.12 14.50 -10.91
C SER A 52 4.98 16.01 -10.69
N LYS A 53 3.92 16.65 -11.18
CA LYS A 53 3.71 18.09 -10.90
C LYS A 53 3.47 18.38 -9.42
N GLU A 54 2.79 17.50 -8.70
CA GLU A 54 2.60 17.63 -7.26
C GLU A 54 3.93 17.51 -6.50
N MET A 55 4.80 16.59 -6.90
CA MET A 55 6.17 16.49 -6.37
C MET A 55 6.99 17.76 -6.63
N ASP A 56 6.84 18.41 -7.80
CA ASP A 56 7.50 19.69 -8.09
C ASP A 56 7.07 20.79 -7.11
N GLU A 57 5.79 20.83 -6.75
CA GLU A 57 5.28 21.80 -5.78
C GLU A 57 5.81 21.55 -4.37
N VAL A 58 5.98 20.28 -3.97
CA VAL A 58 6.63 19.92 -2.70
C VAL A 58 8.09 20.39 -2.68
N ILE A 59 8.86 20.11 -3.74
CA ILE A 59 10.27 20.55 -3.87
C ILE A 59 10.38 22.08 -3.78
N LYS A 60 9.48 22.81 -4.46
CA LYS A 60 9.42 24.28 -4.39
C LYS A 60 9.10 24.77 -2.98
N SER A 61 8.17 24.11 -2.28
CA SER A 61 7.79 24.48 -0.91
C SER A 61 8.95 24.34 0.08
N LEU A 62 9.88 23.41 -0.20
CA LEU A 62 11.13 23.22 0.53
C LEU A 62 12.22 24.24 0.14
N ASN A 63 11.95 25.16 -0.78
CA ASN A 63 12.91 26.12 -1.36
C ASN A 63 14.11 25.43 -2.02
N LEU A 64 13.91 24.24 -2.60
CA LEU A 64 14.93 23.50 -3.33
C LEU A 64 14.80 23.76 -4.83
N SER A 65 15.93 23.89 -5.51
CA SER A 65 16.02 24.00 -6.97
C SER A 65 16.58 22.70 -7.54
N MET A 66 15.78 21.64 -7.48
CA MET A 66 16.15 20.29 -7.90
C MET A 66 15.07 19.70 -8.82
N THR A 67 15.48 18.84 -9.74
CA THR A 67 14.57 17.92 -10.46
C THR A 67 14.05 16.83 -9.52
N HIS A 68 12.96 16.14 -9.88
CA HIS A 68 12.48 14.97 -9.11
C HIS A 68 13.56 13.92 -8.89
N GLN A 69 14.40 13.69 -9.91
CA GLN A 69 15.46 12.69 -9.83
C GLN A 69 16.54 13.12 -8.84
N GLU A 70 16.94 14.38 -8.84
CA GLU A 70 17.91 14.93 -7.88
C GLU A 70 17.35 14.91 -6.46
N PHE A 71 16.09 15.33 -6.27
CA PHE A 71 15.43 15.29 -4.97
C PHE A 71 15.29 13.86 -4.44
N SER A 72 14.82 12.93 -5.28
CA SER A 72 14.73 11.50 -4.93
C SER A 72 16.08 10.91 -4.56
N ASN A 73 17.14 11.26 -5.29
CA ASN A 73 18.50 10.82 -4.97
C ASN A 73 18.98 11.43 -3.65
N MET A 74 18.70 12.71 -3.40
CA MET A 74 19.07 13.37 -2.14
C MET A 74 18.42 12.65 -0.95
N ILE A 75 17.10 12.45 -0.96
CA ILE A 75 16.40 11.82 0.18
C ILE A 75 16.78 10.34 0.36
N ARG A 76 17.07 9.62 -0.73
CA ARG A 76 17.53 8.21 -0.67
C ARG A 76 18.93 8.05 -0.10
N ASN A 77 19.73 9.12 -0.09
CA ASN A 77 21.09 9.12 0.46
C ASN A 77 21.19 9.93 1.77
N ASP A 78 20.07 10.46 2.28
CA ASP A 78 20.02 11.15 3.56
C ASP A 78 19.77 10.13 4.68
N GLU A 79 20.85 9.75 5.38
CA GLU A 79 20.82 8.83 6.51
C GLU A 79 19.82 9.23 7.62
N SER A 80 19.44 10.52 7.71
CA SER A 80 18.44 10.96 8.68
C SER A 80 17.02 10.48 8.36
N GLN A 81 16.76 10.08 7.11
CA GLN A 81 15.49 9.53 6.65
C GLN A 81 15.30 8.05 6.99
N PHE A 82 16.31 7.40 7.57
CA PHE A 82 16.25 5.96 7.85
C PHE A 82 16.27 5.67 9.35
N PHE A 83 15.70 4.53 9.71
CA PHE A 83 15.73 4.02 11.08
C PHE A 83 17.10 3.46 11.41
N LYS A 84 17.52 3.60 12.67
CA LYS A 84 18.80 3.06 13.15
C LYS A 84 18.66 1.63 13.63
N THR A 85 17.46 1.24 14.07
CA THR A 85 17.19 -0.09 14.61
C THR A 85 15.82 -0.61 14.19
N GLU A 86 15.68 -1.94 14.16
CA GLU A 86 14.40 -2.64 13.93
C GLU A 86 13.34 -2.21 14.96
N GLU A 87 13.72 -2.08 16.23
CA GLU A 87 12.78 -1.69 17.30
C GLU A 87 12.28 -0.26 17.11
N GLU A 88 13.16 0.67 16.72
CA GLU A 88 12.78 2.06 16.40
C GLU A 88 11.74 2.08 15.27
N ALA A 89 11.95 1.29 14.21
CA ALA A 89 10.99 1.21 13.10
C ALA A 89 9.63 0.68 13.58
N LEU A 90 9.60 -0.49 14.21
CA LEU A 90 8.36 -1.13 14.69
C LEU A 90 7.58 -0.21 15.64
N GLU A 91 8.27 0.42 16.58
CA GLU A 91 7.62 1.31 17.54
C GLU A 91 7.09 2.57 16.87
N THR A 92 7.82 3.14 15.89
CA THR A 92 7.34 4.31 15.15
C THR A 92 6.02 4.01 14.42
N TYR A 93 5.90 2.84 13.78
CA TYR A 93 4.65 2.44 13.14
C TYR A 93 3.50 2.27 14.15
N ARG A 94 3.76 1.69 15.32
CA ARG A 94 2.76 1.55 16.39
C ARG A 94 2.32 2.91 16.92
N GLU A 95 3.27 3.81 17.18
CA GLU A 95 3.00 5.14 17.71
C GLU A 95 2.19 5.99 16.73
N VAL A 96 2.53 5.99 15.43
CA VAL A 96 1.77 6.73 14.41
C VAL A 96 0.33 6.20 14.30
N LEU A 97 0.14 4.88 14.33
CA LEU A 97 -1.20 4.30 14.36
C LEU A 97 -1.99 4.78 15.58
N GLU A 98 -1.43 4.64 16.78
CA GLU A 98 -2.12 4.93 18.05
C GLU A 98 -2.36 6.42 18.30
N LYS A 99 -1.35 7.27 18.05
CA LYS A 99 -1.35 8.68 18.44
C LYS A 99 -1.86 9.61 17.36
N ASP A 100 -1.63 9.26 16.09
CA ASP A 100 -1.92 10.17 14.97
C ASP A 100 -3.13 9.70 14.15
N ILE A 101 -3.20 8.41 13.80
CA ILE A 101 -4.23 7.91 12.88
C ILE A 101 -5.55 7.55 13.60
N TYR A 102 -5.52 6.63 14.57
CA TYR A 102 -6.73 6.16 15.27
C TYR A 102 -7.61 7.31 15.82
N PRO A 103 -7.05 8.35 16.49
CA PRO A 103 -7.85 9.44 17.03
C PRO A 103 -8.57 10.27 15.95
N LYS A 104 -8.08 10.26 14.71
CA LYS A 104 -8.63 11.01 13.59
C LYS A 104 -9.67 10.23 12.76
N LEU A 105 -9.70 8.89 12.87
CA LEU A 105 -10.69 8.06 12.15
C LEU A 105 -12.16 8.47 12.34
N PRO A 106 -12.63 8.92 13.53
CA PRO A 106 -14.01 9.37 13.71
C PRO A 106 -14.41 10.58 12.85
N LEU A 107 -13.45 11.32 12.30
CA LEU A 107 -13.72 12.43 11.37
C LEU A 107 -14.21 11.93 10.00
N LEU A 108 -13.84 10.71 9.62
CA LEU A 108 -14.16 10.10 8.32
C LEU A 108 -15.24 9.02 8.43
N PHE A 109 -15.20 8.23 9.52
CA PHE A 109 -16.00 7.01 9.65
C PHE A 109 -16.94 7.07 10.85
N LYS A 110 -18.22 6.77 10.60
CA LYS A 110 -19.24 6.66 11.66
C LYS A 110 -19.08 5.42 12.53
N LYS A 111 -18.53 4.33 11.96
CA LYS A 111 -18.29 3.06 12.64
C LYS A 111 -16.86 2.66 12.37
N ILE A 112 -16.09 2.51 13.45
CA ILE A 112 -14.72 2.04 13.45
C ILE A 112 -14.76 0.57 13.89
N PRO A 113 -14.14 -0.37 13.16
CA PRO A 113 -14.07 -1.76 13.57
C PRO A 113 -13.35 -1.94 14.92
N GLU A 114 -13.76 -2.94 15.70
CA GLU A 114 -13.18 -3.25 17.01
C GLU A 114 -12.07 -4.31 16.96
N LYS A 115 -11.97 -5.06 15.86
CA LYS A 115 -10.88 -6.02 15.66
C LYS A 115 -9.52 -5.32 15.80
N LYS A 116 -8.62 -5.96 16.53
CA LYS A 116 -7.30 -5.40 16.85
C LYS A 116 -6.33 -5.56 15.69
N LEU A 117 -5.41 -4.59 15.59
CA LEU A 117 -4.23 -4.62 14.75
C LEU A 117 -2.96 -4.72 15.61
N THR A 118 -2.03 -5.59 15.23
CA THR A 118 -0.66 -5.60 15.75
C THR A 118 0.34 -5.25 14.64
N VAL A 119 1.46 -4.63 15.01
CA VAL A 119 2.60 -4.42 14.12
C VAL A 119 3.73 -5.36 14.54
N GLU A 120 4.11 -6.25 13.66
CA GLU A 120 5.08 -7.31 13.92
C GLU A 120 6.15 -7.34 12.83
N LYS A 121 7.34 -7.84 13.16
CA LYS A 121 8.41 -8.00 12.18
C LYS A 121 8.20 -9.21 11.31
N MET A 122 8.66 -9.12 10.08
CA MET A 122 8.70 -10.24 9.16
C MET A 122 9.67 -11.33 9.66
N PRO A 123 9.26 -12.61 9.66
CA PRO A 123 10.19 -13.72 9.88
C PRO A 123 11.36 -13.65 8.88
N LYS A 124 12.58 -13.91 9.35
CA LYS A 124 13.80 -13.74 8.53
C LYS A 124 13.79 -14.60 7.27
N GLU A 125 13.12 -15.74 7.32
CA GLU A 125 12.99 -16.68 6.20
C GLU A 125 12.07 -16.12 5.08
N MET A 126 11.25 -15.12 5.39
CA MET A 126 10.31 -14.47 4.47
C MET A 126 10.79 -13.09 4.00
N ALA A 127 11.90 -12.58 4.54
CA ALA A 127 12.48 -11.25 4.24
C ALA A 127 13.19 -11.18 2.87
N THR A 128 12.53 -11.73 1.84
CA THR A 128 12.85 -11.59 0.41
C THR A 128 11.65 -11.06 -0.38
N GLY A 129 10.55 -10.78 0.31
CA GLY A 129 9.26 -10.35 -0.23
C GLY A 129 9.05 -8.83 -0.19
N PRO A 130 7.80 -8.36 -0.04
CA PRO A 130 7.48 -6.94 0.01
C PRO A 130 8.00 -6.27 1.29
N GLN A 131 8.09 -4.94 1.28
CA GLN A 131 8.47 -4.13 2.46
C GLN A 131 7.52 -4.35 3.65
N ALA A 132 6.26 -4.65 3.36
CA ALA A 132 5.23 -4.97 4.32
C ALA A 132 4.14 -5.83 3.69
N TYR A 133 3.31 -6.45 4.54
CA TYR A 133 2.01 -6.97 4.13
C TYR A 133 1.05 -7.07 5.32
N TYR A 134 -0.23 -7.03 5.02
CA TYR A 134 -1.30 -7.26 5.99
C TYR A 134 -1.76 -8.72 6.06
N MET A 135 -1.90 -9.25 7.26
CA MET A 135 -2.57 -10.52 7.56
C MET A 135 -3.92 -10.28 8.22
N MET A 136 -4.97 -10.89 7.66
CA MET A 136 -6.31 -10.84 8.24
C MET A 136 -6.38 -11.54 9.61
N PRO A 137 -7.21 -11.04 10.55
CA PRO A 137 -7.48 -11.73 11.81
C PRO A 137 -8.19 -13.05 11.59
N SER A 138 -8.06 -13.96 12.56
CA SER A 138 -8.86 -15.18 12.55
C SER A 138 -10.36 -14.86 12.70
N ALA A 139 -11.19 -15.72 12.13
CA ALA A 139 -12.65 -15.56 12.22
C ALA A 139 -13.16 -15.60 13.67
N ASP A 140 -12.50 -16.39 14.53
CA ASP A 140 -12.82 -16.56 15.95
C ASP A 140 -12.14 -15.53 16.88
N ASN A 141 -11.42 -14.55 16.33
CA ASN A 141 -10.63 -13.55 17.07
C ASN A 141 -9.50 -14.11 17.96
N SER A 142 -9.10 -15.37 17.79
CA SER A 142 -7.92 -15.94 18.47
C SER A 142 -6.60 -15.28 18.03
N THR A 143 -6.52 -14.78 16.79
CA THR A 143 -5.39 -13.98 16.31
C THR A 143 -5.86 -12.61 15.81
N PRO A 144 -5.18 -11.50 16.18
CA PRO A 144 -5.48 -10.17 15.66
C PRO A 144 -5.10 -10.08 14.17
N GLY A 145 -5.52 -8.98 13.54
CA GLY A 145 -4.93 -8.61 12.26
C GLY A 145 -3.50 -8.16 12.48
N THR A 146 -2.60 -8.43 11.54
CA THR A 146 -1.18 -8.12 11.70
C THR A 146 -0.65 -7.38 10.50
N PHE A 147 -0.14 -6.17 10.72
CA PHE A 147 0.75 -5.49 9.81
C PHE A 147 2.16 -6.07 10.04
N VAL A 148 2.62 -6.86 9.08
CA VAL A 148 3.96 -7.44 9.08
C VAL A 148 4.92 -6.52 8.32
N LEU A 149 5.98 -6.05 8.98
CA LEU A 149 6.98 -5.13 8.43
C LEU A 149 8.32 -5.85 8.18
N ASP A 150 8.89 -5.73 6.98
CA ASP A 150 10.24 -6.19 6.69
C ASP A 150 11.30 -5.22 7.23
N THR A 151 11.93 -5.60 8.33
CA THR A 151 12.99 -4.84 8.99
C THR A 151 14.40 -5.34 8.63
N SER A 152 14.52 -6.28 7.68
CA SER A 152 15.82 -6.83 7.27
C SER A 152 16.73 -5.80 6.57
N SER A 153 16.13 -4.81 5.92
CA SER A 153 16.79 -3.66 5.32
C SER A 153 16.04 -2.38 5.69
N LEU A 154 16.50 -1.67 6.71
CA LEU A 154 15.88 -0.40 7.15
C LEU A 154 15.95 0.70 6.07
N HIS A 155 16.82 0.55 5.07
CA HIS A 155 16.86 1.43 3.90
C HIS A 155 15.65 1.26 2.97
N ASN A 156 14.93 0.13 3.08
CA ASN A 156 13.72 -0.13 2.30
C ASN A 156 12.46 0.40 2.99
N ILE A 157 12.54 0.91 4.21
CA ILE A 157 11.39 1.42 4.97
C ILE A 157 11.71 2.83 5.53
N PRO A 158 11.86 3.83 4.65
CA PRO A 158 12.22 5.17 5.07
C PRO A 158 11.15 5.82 5.96
N LYS A 159 11.58 6.76 6.80
CA LYS A 159 10.72 7.49 7.74
C LYS A 159 9.64 8.33 7.05
N TYR A 160 9.89 8.77 5.82
CA TYR A 160 8.92 9.53 5.05
C TYR A 160 7.73 8.70 4.54
N ASP A 161 7.84 7.37 4.50
CA ASP A 161 6.75 6.45 4.07
C ASP A 161 5.92 5.91 5.24
N VAL A 162 6.25 6.24 6.49
CA VAL A 162 5.63 5.63 7.68
C VAL A 162 4.12 5.83 7.70
N VAL A 163 3.66 7.05 7.46
CA VAL A 163 2.23 7.40 7.52
C VAL A 163 1.48 6.69 6.40
N THR A 164 1.96 6.78 5.16
CA THR A 164 1.31 6.16 3.99
C THR A 164 1.23 4.64 4.17
N LEU A 165 2.34 3.98 4.52
CA LEU A 165 2.35 2.53 4.71
C LEU A 165 1.52 2.07 5.91
N ALA A 166 1.52 2.82 7.03
CA ALA A 166 0.65 2.55 8.17
C ALA A 166 -0.84 2.65 7.81
N MET A 167 -1.19 3.63 6.97
CA MET A 167 -2.56 3.78 6.48
C MET A 167 -2.93 2.68 5.49
N HIS A 168 -2.04 2.30 4.58
CA HIS A 168 -2.25 1.27 3.56
C HIS A 168 -2.50 -0.11 4.18
N GLU A 169 -1.55 -0.61 4.98
CA GLU A 169 -1.62 -1.95 5.56
C GLU A 169 -2.52 -2.01 6.80
N GLY A 170 -2.61 -0.90 7.52
CA GLY A 170 -3.35 -0.78 8.77
C GLY A 170 -4.70 -0.08 8.60
N VAL A 171 -4.86 1.04 9.31
CA VAL A 171 -6.10 1.80 9.34
C VAL A 171 -5.91 3.16 8.66
N PRO A 172 -6.85 3.63 7.81
CA PRO A 172 -8.10 2.98 7.42
C PRO A 172 -7.98 2.04 6.20
N GLY A 173 -6.80 1.55 5.83
CA GLY A 173 -6.58 0.66 4.68
C GLY A 173 -7.01 -0.79 4.89
N HIS A 174 -6.13 -1.74 4.60
CA HIS A 174 -6.45 -3.17 4.56
C HIS A 174 -7.05 -3.69 5.86
N HIS A 175 -6.42 -3.42 7.01
CA HIS A 175 -6.97 -3.88 8.29
C HIS A 175 -8.39 -3.40 8.51
N PHE A 176 -8.62 -2.10 8.29
CA PHE A 176 -9.92 -1.49 8.50
C PHE A 176 -10.98 -2.08 7.55
N GLN A 177 -10.65 -2.25 6.26
CA GLN A 177 -11.54 -2.83 5.25
C GLN A 177 -11.99 -4.25 5.63
N TYR A 178 -11.04 -5.13 5.95
CA TYR A 178 -11.34 -6.51 6.31
C TYR A 178 -12.06 -6.60 7.64
N ALA A 179 -11.60 -5.85 8.66
CA ALA A 179 -12.25 -5.81 9.96
C ALA A 179 -13.71 -5.37 9.84
N TYR A 180 -13.97 -4.34 9.03
CA TYR A 180 -15.31 -3.82 8.80
C TYR A 180 -16.26 -4.89 8.23
N VAL A 181 -15.83 -5.62 7.20
CA VAL A 181 -16.64 -6.67 6.55
C VAL A 181 -16.88 -7.85 7.49
N MET A 182 -15.86 -8.27 8.24
CA MET A 182 -15.98 -9.39 9.16
C MET A 182 -16.98 -9.11 10.30
N GLU A 183 -17.04 -7.87 10.76
CA GLU A 183 -17.95 -7.40 11.83
C GLU A 183 -19.37 -7.05 11.34
N GLN A 184 -19.66 -7.16 10.04
CA GLN A 184 -21.03 -7.01 9.55
C GLN A 184 -21.86 -8.27 9.79
N ASP A 185 -23.06 -8.07 10.32
CA ASP A 185 -24.09 -9.11 10.38
C ASP A 185 -24.69 -9.35 8.99
N GLY A 186 -25.13 -10.58 8.74
CA GLY A 186 -25.86 -10.93 7.51
C GLY A 186 -25.02 -11.03 6.23
N ILE A 187 -23.70 -10.83 6.28
CA ILE A 187 -22.80 -11.11 5.16
C ILE A 187 -22.41 -12.59 5.16
N PRO A 188 -22.62 -13.34 4.06
CA PRO A 188 -22.19 -14.73 3.97
C PRO A 188 -20.67 -14.91 4.08
N ASP A 189 -20.23 -16.00 4.69
CA ASP A 189 -18.80 -16.29 4.94
C ASP A 189 -17.95 -16.26 3.67
N PHE A 190 -18.46 -16.74 2.52
CA PHE A 190 -17.69 -16.71 1.28
C PHE A 190 -17.38 -15.27 0.83
N LYS A 191 -18.24 -14.28 1.13
CA LYS A 191 -17.97 -12.87 0.86
C LYS A 191 -17.01 -12.26 1.88
N LYS A 192 -17.03 -12.74 3.13
CA LYS A 192 -16.11 -12.29 4.18
C LYS A 192 -14.69 -12.80 3.97
N TYR A 193 -14.54 -14.02 3.47
CA TYR A 193 -13.26 -14.76 3.50
C TYR A 193 -12.79 -15.30 2.15
N GLY A 194 -13.63 -15.30 1.11
CA GLY A 194 -13.34 -15.99 -0.15
C GLY A 194 -13.43 -15.12 -1.41
N VAL A 195 -13.93 -13.89 -1.31
CA VAL A 195 -14.00 -12.95 -2.43
C VAL A 195 -12.93 -11.88 -2.25
N HIS A 196 -11.91 -11.92 -3.12
CA HIS A 196 -10.87 -10.91 -3.18
C HIS A 196 -10.90 -10.26 -4.56
N THR A 197 -11.29 -8.99 -4.62
CA THR A 197 -11.25 -8.19 -5.84
C THR A 197 -10.08 -7.22 -5.73
N THR A 198 -9.05 -7.39 -6.57
CA THR A 198 -7.80 -6.60 -6.49
C THR A 198 -8.08 -5.10 -6.54
N ALA A 199 -8.87 -4.62 -7.50
CA ALA A 199 -9.19 -3.19 -7.58
C ALA A 199 -9.95 -2.65 -6.36
N PHE A 200 -10.77 -3.46 -5.70
CA PHE A 200 -11.47 -3.03 -4.48
C PHE A 200 -10.55 -3.01 -3.26
N ILE A 201 -9.65 -3.99 -3.14
CA ILE A 201 -8.75 -4.13 -1.99
C ILE A 201 -7.60 -3.13 -2.08
N GLU A 202 -6.86 -3.14 -3.18
CA GLU A 202 -5.70 -2.26 -3.40
C GLU A 202 -6.14 -0.83 -3.66
N GLY A 203 -7.26 -0.64 -4.39
CA GLY A 203 -7.81 0.69 -4.63
C GLY A 203 -8.32 1.34 -3.34
N TRP A 204 -8.86 0.57 -2.40
CA TRP A 204 -9.22 1.07 -1.07
C TRP A 204 -7.99 1.47 -0.25
N ALA A 205 -6.94 0.66 -0.24
CA ALA A 205 -5.72 0.98 0.49
C ALA A 205 -5.01 2.23 -0.06
N LEU A 206 -4.90 2.37 -1.39
CA LEU A 206 -4.40 3.60 -2.03
C LEU A 206 -5.30 4.82 -1.77
N TYR A 207 -6.63 4.63 -1.76
CA TYR A 207 -7.54 5.70 -1.37
C TYR A 207 -7.36 6.09 0.11
N ALA A 208 -7.14 5.12 0.99
CA ALA A 208 -6.89 5.36 2.40
C ALA A 208 -5.61 6.19 2.63
N GLU A 209 -4.56 5.98 1.85
CA GLU A 209 -3.36 6.85 1.88
C GLU A 209 -3.71 8.30 1.56
N TYR A 210 -4.54 8.53 0.54
CA TYR A 210 -4.99 9.88 0.19
C TYR A 210 -5.79 10.57 1.31
N LEU A 211 -6.58 9.80 2.08
CA LEU A 211 -7.28 10.32 3.26
C LEU A 211 -6.31 10.91 4.30
N GLY A 212 -5.02 10.56 4.25
CA GLY A 212 -3.99 11.18 5.10
C GLY A 212 -3.85 12.69 4.87
N TYR A 213 -4.09 13.17 3.65
CA TYR A 213 -4.13 14.62 3.37
C TYR A 213 -5.37 15.27 4.01
N GLU A 214 -6.53 14.62 3.91
CA GLU A 214 -7.79 15.11 4.51
C GLU A 214 -7.73 15.11 6.05
N LEU A 215 -6.96 14.19 6.63
CA LEU A 215 -6.71 14.09 8.06
C LEU A 215 -5.55 14.97 8.53
N GLU A 216 -4.88 15.71 7.65
CA GLU A 216 -3.71 16.52 8.00
C GLU A 216 -2.64 15.67 8.72
N LEU A 217 -2.26 14.52 8.15
CA LEU A 217 -1.23 13.63 8.69
C LEU A 217 0.16 13.88 8.11
N PHE A 218 0.23 14.60 6.97
CA PHE A 218 1.48 14.90 6.28
C PHE A 218 1.99 16.30 6.65
N ASP A 219 2.32 16.51 7.92
CA ASP A 219 2.83 17.81 8.40
C ASP A 219 4.25 18.11 7.93
N ASN A 220 5.05 17.05 7.74
CA ASN A 220 6.37 17.14 7.15
C ASN A 220 6.25 17.11 5.61
N PRO A 221 6.77 18.12 4.87
CA PRO A 221 6.73 18.10 3.41
C PRO A 221 7.45 16.91 2.78
N TYR A 222 8.40 16.25 3.46
CA TYR A 222 9.04 15.03 2.96
C TYR A 222 8.08 13.83 2.94
N MET A 223 6.98 13.86 3.68
CA MET A 223 5.95 12.81 3.70
C MET A 223 4.81 13.08 2.71
N ARG A 224 4.89 14.16 1.91
CA ARG A 224 3.86 14.58 0.96
C ARG A 224 4.17 14.19 -0.46
#